data_AF-A0A023GCF5-F1
#
_entry.id   AF-A0A023GCF5-F1
#
_cell.length_a   1.000
_cell.length_b   1.000
_cell.length_c   1.000
_cell.angle_alpha   90.00
_cell.angle_beta   90.00
_cell.angle_gamma   90.00
#
_symmetry.space_group_name_H-M   'P 1'
#
loop_
_entity.id
_entity.type
_entity.pdbx_description
1 polymer ?
#
loop_
_entity_poly.entity_id
_entity_poly.type
_entity_poly.pdbx_seq_one_letter_code
_entity_poly.pdbx_strand_id
1 'polypeptide(L)'
;MSDSQPLAACIEEWDQLEKEYCDLEKAYRQYMVVTGEMQRSQENCLKALRHHRYRSSQILESLAKLKPSSDDEKVQKDQLLQKLESKRLHLDDIAEDLPHSNGLYLQIVLGSVNLFLRDADKYRYKDEYERFKLKVTMCILVVSILCITMNYRVNDAILHFLLVWYYCTLTIRESILAVNGSKIKGWWRLHHFITTAQAGIIIVWPDGVIYGMFRRQFTWYVCFISIIQFWQFYYQQGCLYRLRALGEGHNMDITINGFRSWMWRGLSFLLPFLYFAYMFQLYNAYTLYQLSLLPECNEWQVFVSAAIFFILFLGNISTTSLVIFHKLSGRTVIRRIQKKKSHDHIE
;
A
#
# COMPACT_ATOMS: atom_id res chain seq x y z
N MET A 1 -63.00 3.48 -9.04
CA MET A 1 -62.50 4.14 -10.25
C MET A 1 -61.22 3.40 -10.64
N SER A 2 -61.28 2.61 -11.72
CA SER A 2 -60.15 1.83 -12.21
C SER A 2 -59.49 2.67 -13.31
N ASP A 3 -58.38 3.33 -12.98
CA ASP A 3 -57.48 3.95 -13.95
C ASP A 3 -56.79 2.83 -14.74
N SER A 4 -57.50 2.27 -15.72
CA SER A 4 -56.93 1.32 -16.67
C SER A 4 -56.53 2.10 -17.93
N GLN A 5 -55.23 2.15 -18.21
CA GLN A 5 -54.72 2.72 -19.46
C GLN A 5 -55.35 1.97 -20.65
N PRO A 6 -55.82 2.69 -21.68
CA PRO A 6 -56.40 2.05 -22.86
C PRO A 6 -55.34 1.21 -23.58
N LEU A 7 -55.71 -0.02 -23.98
CA LEU A 7 -54.82 -0.99 -24.64
C LEU A 7 -54.04 -0.42 -25.83
N ALA A 8 -54.64 0.52 -26.57
CA ALA A 8 -53.99 1.20 -27.69
C ALA A 8 -52.75 2.00 -27.27
N ALA A 9 -52.78 2.66 -26.11
CA ALA A 9 -51.63 3.38 -25.57
C ALA A 9 -50.51 2.41 -25.18
N CYS A 10 -50.84 1.25 -24.61
CA CYS A 10 -49.85 0.23 -24.29
C CYS A 10 -49.18 -0.37 -25.54
N ILE A 11 -49.91 -0.50 -26.66
CA ILE A 11 -49.35 -0.99 -27.93
C ILE A 11 -48.40 0.06 -28.53
N GLU A 12 -48.77 1.34 -28.49
CA GLU A 12 -47.91 2.43 -28.99
C GLU A 12 -46.62 2.56 -28.16
N GLU A 13 -46.73 2.47 -26.82
CA GLU A 13 -45.57 2.42 -25.93
C GLU A 13 -44.69 1.19 -26.20
N TRP A 14 -45.27 0.03 -26.49
CA TRP A 14 -44.54 -1.18 -26.87
C TRP A 14 -43.78 -0.99 -28.19
N ASP A 15 -44.42 -0.46 -29.23
CA ASP A 15 -43.78 -0.21 -30.52
C ASP A 15 -42.64 0.79 -30.41
N GLN A 16 -42.75 1.76 -29.48
CA GLN A 16 -41.67 2.69 -29.18
C GLN A 16 -40.51 1.99 -28.44
N LEU A 17 -40.81 1.14 -27.47
CA LEU A 17 -39.82 0.33 -26.76
C LEU A 17 -39.08 -0.64 -27.70
N GLU A 18 -39.77 -1.23 -28.66
CA GLU A 18 -39.19 -2.14 -29.67
C GLU A 18 -38.19 -1.40 -30.58
N LYS A 19 -38.47 -0.13 -30.92
CA LYS A 19 -37.53 0.74 -31.65
C LYS A 19 -36.32 1.08 -30.78
N GLU A 20 -36.52 1.43 -29.51
CA GLU A 20 -35.42 1.68 -28.57
C GLU A 20 -34.54 0.44 -28.36
N TYR A 21 -35.14 -0.75 -28.33
CA TYR A 21 -34.42 -2.02 -28.26
C TYR A 21 -33.52 -2.25 -29.48
N CYS A 22 -34.02 -1.96 -30.69
CA CYS A 22 -33.21 -2.05 -31.91
C CYS A 22 -31.94 -1.17 -31.83
N ASP A 23 -32.04 0.03 -31.25
CA ASP A 23 -30.89 0.93 -31.10
C ASP A 23 -29.96 0.49 -29.97
N LEU A 24 -30.49 -0.04 -28.87
CA LEU A 24 -29.71 -0.67 -27.81
C LEU A 24 -28.90 -1.86 -28.35
N GLU A 25 -29.49 -2.70 -29.19
CA GLU A 25 -28.82 -3.86 -29.75
C GLU A 25 -27.64 -3.44 -30.65
N LYS A 26 -27.82 -2.41 -31.48
CA LYS A 26 -26.72 -1.83 -32.29
C LYS A 26 -25.60 -1.31 -31.40
N ALA A 27 -25.93 -0.54 -30.36
CA ALA A 27 -24.94 0.00 -29.41
C ALA A 27 -24.18 -1.12 -28.68
N TYR A 28 -24.87 -2.18 -28.25
CA TYR A 28 -24.25 -3.35 -27.62
C TYR A 28 -23.29 -4.08 -28.56
N ARG A 29 -23.68 -4.32 -29.82
CA ARG A 29 -22.80 -4.95 -30.81
C ARG A 29 -21.54 -4.12 -31.05
N GLN A 30 -21.68 -2.79 -31.15
CA GLN A 30 -20.54 -1.89 -31.28
C GLN A 30 -19.62 -1.95 -30.05
N TYR A 31 -20.19 -1.94 -28.83
CA TYR A 31 -19.43 -2.08 -27.60
C TYR A 31 -18.59 -3.37 -27.55
N MET A 32 -19.17 -4.50 -27.99
CA MET A 32 -18.46 -5.78 -28.03
C MET A 32 -17.27 -5.77 -29.00
N VAL A 33 -17.44 -5.16 -30.18
CA VAL A 33 -16.36 -5.00 -31.16
C VAL A 33 -15.22 -4.17 -30.59
N VAL A 34 -15.54 -2.97 -30.08
CA VAL A 34 -14.54 -2.05 -29.51
C VAL A 34 -13.80 -2.67 -28.32
N THR A 35 -14.50 -3.43 -27.47
CA THR A 35 -13.88 -4.14 -26.34
C THR A 35 -12.91 -5.21 -26.81
N GLY A 36 -13.27 -5.98 -27.85
CA GLY A 36 -12.38 -6.97 -28.45
C GLY A 36 -11.14 -6.35 -29.11
N GLU A 37 -11.29 -5.22 -29.79
CA GLU A 37 -10.17 -4.47 -30.38
C GLU A 37 -9.22 -3.93 -29.32
N MET A 38 -9.77 -3.38 -28.23
CA MET A 38 -9.00 -2.90 -27.08
C MET A 38 -8.14 -4.04 -26.49
N GLN A 39 -8.74 -5.22 -26.26
CA GLN A 39 -8.02 -6.39 -25.74
C GLN A 39 -6.89 -6.85 -26.67
N ARG A 40 -7.16 -6.95 -27.98
CA ARG A 40 -6.12 -7.33 -28.97
C ARG A 40 -4.97 -6.34 -29.00
N SER A 41 -5.27 -5.04 -29.00
CA SER A 41 -4.25 -3.99 -29.00
C SER A 41 -3.38 -4.06 -27.73
N GLN A 42 -4.02 -4.23 -26.58
CA GLN A 42 -3.36 -4.40 -25.29
C GLN A 42 -2.42 -5.63 -25.26
N GLU A 43 -2.87 -6.78 -25.74
CA GLU A 43 -2.03 -7.98 -25.85
C GLU A 43 -0.83 -7.78 -26.75
N ASN A 44 -1.02 -7.08 -27.88
CA ASN A 44 0.05 -6.79 -28.83
C ASN A 44 1.11 -5.86 -28.19
N CYS A 45 0.68 -4.81 -27.49
CA CYS A 45 1.59 -3.95 -26.72
C CYS A 45 2.37 -4.75 -25.67
N LEU A 46 1.71 -5.62 -24.91
CA LEU A 46 2.37 -6.46 -23.91
C LEU A 46 3.37 -7.47 -24.51
N LYS A 47 3.05 -8.04 -25.69
CA LYS A 47 3.97 -8.93 -26.43
C LYS A 47 5.18 -8.14 -26.93
N ALA A 48 4.97 -6.97 -27.55
CA ALA A 48 6.03 -6.11 -28.04
C ALA A 48 6.95 -5.61 -26.91
N LEU A 49 6.38 -5.21 -25.78
CA LEU A 49 7.12 -4.78 -24.59
C LEU A 49 8.01 -5.91 -24.05
N ARG A 50 7.45 -7.12 -23.90
CA ARG A 50 8.20 -8.31 -23.45
C ARG A 50 9.35 -8.64 -24.40
N HIS A 51 9.08 -8.64 -25.70
CA HIS A 51 10.09 -8.88 -26.71
C HIS A 51 11.22 -7.84 -26.69
N HIS A 52 10.88 -6.55 -26.55
CA HIS A 52 11.89 -5.49 -26.47
C HIS A 52 12.75 -5.63 -25.20
N ARG A 53 12.14 -5.87 -24.04
CA ARG A 53 12.88 -6.10 -22.78
C ARG A 53 13.83 -7.29 -22.90
N TYR A 54 13.37 -8.38 -23.50
CA TYR A 54 14.21 -9.55 -23.77
C TYR A 54 15.41 -9.22 -24.66
N ARG A 55 15.20 -8.58 -25.81
CA ARG A 55 16.29 -8.17 -26.70
C ARG A 55 17.27 -7.21 -26.02
N SER A 56 16.77 -6.25 -25.25
CA SER A 56 17.62 -5.35 -24.46
C SER A 56 18.48 -6.11 -23.44
N SER A 57 17.94 -7.12 -22.75
CA SER A 57 18.72 -7.95 -21.84
C SER A 57 19.82 -8.76 -22.54
N GLN A 58 19.55 -9.30 -23.73
CA GLN A 58 20.58 -9.99 -24.53
C GLN A 58 21.71 -9.06 -24.93
N ILE A 59 21.40 -7.84 -25.37
CA ILE A 59 22.40 -6.83 -25.72
C ILE A 59 23.24 -6.47 -24.50
N LEU A 60 22.62 -6.27 -23.34
CA LEU A 60 23.34 -6.00 -22.08
C LEU A 60 24.28 -7.14 -21.70
N GLU A 61 23.86 -8.39 -21.86
CA GLU A 61 24.70 -9.56 -21.58
C GLU A 61 25.89 -9.64 -22.55
N SER A 62 25.68 -9.39 -23.84
CA SER A 62 26.75 -9.31 -24.83
C SER A 62 27.74 -8.18 -24.52
N LEU A 63 27.24 -7.00 -24.12
CA LEU A 63 28.09 -5.86 -23.74
C LEU A 63 28.87 -6.13 -22.46
N ALA A 64 28.31 -6.87 -21.50
CA ALA A 64 29.00 -7.26 -20.28
C ALA A 64 30.21 -8.17 -20.57
N LYS A 65 30.08 -9.08 -21.54
CA LYS A 65 31.15 -9.99 -21.96
C LYS A 65 32.22 -9.33 -22.84
N LEU A 66 31.89 -8.18 -23.45
CA LEU A 66 32.79 -7.47 -24.36
C LEU A 66 33.88 -6.71 -23.57
N LYS A 67 35.14 -7.07 -23.83
CA LYS A 67 36.33 -6.33 -23.36
C LYS A 67 36.73 -5.33 -24.45
N PRO A 68 36.66 -4.01 -24.19
CA PRO A 68 37.03 -3.01 -25.19
C PRO A 68 38.52 -3.10 -25.49
N SER A 69 38.87 -3.08 -26.78
CA SER A 69 40.25 -3.17 -27.28
C SER A 69 40.88 -1.79 -27.51
N SER A 70 40.07 -0.72 -27.57
CA SER A 70 40.52 0.67 -27.67
C SER A 70 39.70 1.60 -26.77
N ASP A 71 40.24 2.80 -26.50
CA ASP A 71 39.49 3.85 -25.77
C ASP A 71 38.24 4.31 -26.53
N ASP A 72 38.26 4.29 -27.88
CA ASP A 72 37.08 4.59 -28.70
C ASP A 72 35.98 3.53 -28.52
N GLU A 73 36.33 2.24 -28.49
CA GLU A 73 35.37 1.16 -28.21
C GLU A 73 34.78 1.26 -26.80
N LYS A 74 35.58 1.73 -25.83
CA LYS A 74 35.12 1.97 -24.47
C LYS A 74 34.08 3.10 -24.42
N VAL A 75 34.33 4.21 -25.11
CA VAL A 75 33.36 5.33 -25.22
C VAL A 75 32.08 4.88 -25.93
N GLN A 76 32.18 4.13 -27.02
CA GLN A 76 31.01 3.60 -27.73
C GLN A 76 30.17 2.64 -26.86
N LYS A 77 30.84 1.79 -26.08
CA LYS A 77 30.19 0.88 -25.12
C LYS A 77 29.41 1.68 -24.07
N ASP A 78 30.02 2.71 -23.48
CA ASP A 78 29.38 3.54 -22.45
C ASP A 78 28.18 4.33 -23.01
N GLN A 79 28.29 4.87 -24.22
CA GLN A 79 27.18 5.53 -24.91
C GLN A 79 26.01 4.58 -25.19
N LEU A 80 26.30 3.33 -25.59
CA LEU A 80 25.26 2.34 -25.83
C LEU A 80 24.57 1.90 -24.53
N LEU A 81 25.31 1.79 -23.43
CA LEU A 81 24.74 1.54 -22.09
C LEU A 81 23.79 2.66 -21.67
N GLN A 82 24.18 3.93 -21.84
CA GLN A 82 23.30 5.08 -21.55
C GLN A 82 22.03 5.06 -22.41
N LYS A 83 22.14 4.75 -23.70
CA LYS A 83 20.98 4.62 -24.60
C LYS A 83 20.04 3.50 -24.14
N LEU A 84 20.58 2.35 -23.73
CA LEU A 84 19.80 1.24 -23.18
C LEU A 84 19.10 1.61 -21.88
N GLU A 85 19.76 2.35 -20.99
CA GLU A 85 19.19 2.83 -19.73
C GLU A 85 18.06 3.84 -19.98
N SER A 86 18.28 4.83 -20.84
CA SER A 86 17.24 5.78 -21.25
C SER A 86 16.04 5.07 -21.88
N LYS A 87 16.28 4.10 -22.78
CA LYS A 87 15.18 3.32 -23.37
C LYS A 87 14.46 2.45 -22.36
N ARG A 88 15.15 1.90 -21.37
CA ARG A 88 14.53 1.15 -20.28
C ARG A 88 13.56 2.02 -19.50
N LEU A 89 13.93 3.25 -19.16
CA LEU A 89 13.03 4.19 -18.47
C LEU A 89 11.76 4.45 -19.29
N HIS A 90 11.90 4.72 -20.59
CA HIS A 90 10.73 4.89 -21.47
C HIS A 90 9.83 3.65 -21.56
N LEU A 91 10.42 2.44 -21.57
CA LEU A 91 9.65 1.20 -21.56
C LEU A 91 8.93 1.00 -20.23
N ASP A 92 9.51 1.47 -19.13
CA ASP A 92 8.89 1.40 -17.82
C ASP A 92 7.71 2.39 -17.72
N ASP A 93 7.81 3.58 -18.31
CA ASP A 93 6.69 4.52 -18.46
C ASP A 93 5.54 3.90 -19.27
N ILE A 94 5.85 3.31 -20.45
CA ILE A 94 4.83 2.62 -21.27
C ILE A 94 4.21 1.44 -20.50
N ALA A 95 5.00 0.75 -19.68
CA ALA A 95 4.51 -0.38 -18.91
C ALA A 95 3.51 0.04 -17.82
N GLU A 96 3.65 1.24 -17.24
CA GLU A 96 2.79 1.76 -16.17
C GLU A 96 1.31 1.91 -16.62
N ASP A 97 1.11 2.13 -17.92
CA ASP A 97 -0.21 2.27 -18.55
C ASP A 97 -0.81 0.93 -19.04
N LEU A 98 -0.05 -0.16 -18.94
CA LEU A 98 -0.47 -1.49 -19.39
C LEU A 98 -0.80 -2.41 -18.22
N PRO A 99 -1.61 -3.47 -18.42
CA PRO A 99 -1.87 -4.46 -17.39
C PRO A 99 -0.60 -5.10 -16.89
N HIS A 100 -0.38 -4.96 -15.60
CA HIS A 100 0.70 -5.64 -14.91
C HIS A 100 0.28 -7.05 -14.51
N SER A 101 1.23 -7.98 -14.60
CA SER A 101 1.08 -9.30 -14.00
C SER A 101 0.97 -9.16 -12.49
N ASN A 102 -0.01 -9.84 -11.90
CA ASN A 102 -0.18 -9.91 -10.45
C ASN A 102 1.09 -10.47 -9.78
N GLY A 103 1.42 -9.94 -8.60
CA GLY A 103 2.41 -10.58 -7.74
C GLY A 103 1.92 -11.94 -7.24
N LEU A 104 2.85 -12.84 -6.90
CA LEU A 104 2.57 -14.22 -6.48
C LEU A 104 1.54 -14.30 -5.33
N TYR A 105 1.61 -13.40 -4.34
CA TYR A 105 0.61 -13.32 -3.26
C TYR A 105 -0.81 -13.10 -3.80
N LEU A 106 -0.97 -12.12 -4.70
CA LEU A 106 -2.27 -11.75 -5.24
C LEU A 106 -2.81 -12.85 -6.17
N GLN A 107 -1.92 -13.54 -6.89
CA GLN A 107 -2.27 -14.69 -7.71
C GLN A 107 -2.73 -15.89 -6.86
N ILE A 108 -2.14 -16.11 -5.69
CA ILE A 108 -2.59 -17.15 -4.75
C ILE A 108 -3.97 -16.82 -4.18
N VAL A 109 -4.19 -15.56 -3.78
CA VAL A 109 -5.43 -15.16 -3.07
C VAL A 109 -6.61 -14.93 -4.02
N LEU A 110 -6.38 -14.32 -5.19
CA LEU A 110 -7.44 -13.91 -6.13
C LEU A 110 -7.41 -14.70 -7.45
N GLY A 111 -6.46 -15.62 -7.62
CA GLY A 111 -6.28 -16.35 -8.86
C GLY A 111 -5.63 -15.53 -9.98
N SER A 112 -5.67 -16.06 -11.20
CA SER A 112 -5.09 -15.44 -12.39
C SER A 112 -5.99 -14.38 -13.03
N VAL A 113 -6.63 -13.52 -12.22
CA VAL A 113 -7.52 -12.46 -12.70
C VAL A 113 -6.73 -11.18 -12.97
N ASN A 114 -6.94 -10.52 -14.11
CA ASN A 114 -6.31 -9.21 -14.38
C ASN A 114 -6.94 -8.13 -13.49
N LEU A 115 -6.18 -7.64 -12.50
CA LEU A 115 -6.63 -6.61 -11.53
C LEU A 115 -6.21 -5.19 -11.95
N PHE A 116 -5.94 -5.01 -13.24
CA PHE A 116 -5.63 -3.70 -13.80
C PHE A 116 -6.89 -2.84 -13.85
N LEU A 117 -6.86 -1.74 -13.11
CA LEU A 117 -7.94 -0.76 -13.03
C LEU A 117 -7.68 0.35 -14.06
N ARG A 118 -8.74 0.87 -14.67
CA ARG A 118 -8.67 2.09 -15.49
C ARG A 118 -8.46 3.31 -14.58
N ASP A 119 -7.98 4.42 -15.11
CA ASP A 119 -7.58 5.57 -14.28
C ASP A 119 -8.67 6.07 -13.32
N ALA A 120 -9.91 6.23 -13.79
CA ALA A 120 -11.04 6.60 -12.92
C ALA A 120 -11.26 5.59 -11.77
N ASP A 121 -11.11 4.30 -12.05
CA ASP A 121 -11.26 3.23 -11.08
C ASP A 121 -10.07 3.14 -10.11
N LYS A 122 -8.84 3.43 -10.56
CA LYS A 122 -7.65 3.52 -9.70
C LYS A 122 -7.89 4.55 -8.58
N TYR A 123 -8.40 5.73 -8.94
CA TYR A 123 -8.69 6.80 -7.98
C TYR A 123 -9.83 6.45 -7.05
N ARG A 124 -10.93 5.90 -7.58
CA ARG A 124 -12.08 5.49 -6.77
C ARG A 124 -11.69 4.39 -5.78
N TYR A 125 -10.94 3.39 -6.23
CA TYR A 125 -10.47 2.30 -5.37
C TYR A 125 -9.55 2.80 -4.26
N LYS A 126 -8.66 3.73 -4.58
CA LYS A 126 -7.80 4.40 -3.60
C LYS A 126 -8.61 5.16 -2.55
N ASP A 127 -9.60 5.94 -2.95
CA ASP A 127 -10.43 6.69 -2.01
C ASP A 127 -11.23 5.74 -1.10
N GLU A 128 -11.79 4.66 -1.66
CA GLU A 128 -12.47 3.62 -0.89
C GLU A 128 -11.52 2.85 0.05
N TYR A 129 -10.25 2.68 -0.30
CA TYR A 129 -9.22 2.13 0.59
C TYR A 129 -8.95 3.07 1.79
N GLU A 130 -8.76 4.37 1.54
CA GLU A 130 -8.49 5.36 2.58
C GLU A 130 -9.70 5.50 3.53
N ARG A 131 -10.92 5.58 3.00
CA ARG A 131 -12.16 5.60 3.77
C ARG A 131 -12.34 4.34 4.61
N PHE A 132 -12.06 3.18 4.04
CA PHE A 132 -12.10 1.90 4.76
C PHE A 132 -11.13 1.91 5.94
N LYS A 133 -9.88 2.31 5.71
CA LYS A 133 -8.85 2.40 6.74
C LYS A 133 -9.32 3.26 7.92
N LEU A 134 -9.86 4.45 7.63
CA LEU A 134 -10.39 5.35 8.65
C LEU A 134 -11.58 4.75 9.42
N LYS A 135 -12.61 4.27 8.70
CA LYS A 135 -13.84 3.73 9.29
C LYS A 135 -13.55 2.54 10.21
N VAL A 136 -12.67 1.62 9.77
CA VAL A 136 -12.34 0.43 10.55
C VAL A 136 -11.43 0.78 11.72
N THR A 137 -10.48 1.70 11.57
CA THR A 137 -9.66 2.20 12.70
C THR A 137 -10.53 2.83 13.79
N MET A 138 -11.59 3.56 13.42
CA MET A 138 -12.58 4.08 14.37
C MET A 138 -13.34 2.98 15.10
N CYS A 139 -13.77 1.95 14.37
CA CYS A 139 -14.43 0.79 14.97
C CYS A 139 -13.49 0.08 15.97
N ILE A 140 -12.24 -0.17 15.59
CA ILE A 140 -11.22 -0.78 16.47
C ILE A 140 -11.02 0.07 17.72
N LEU A 141 -10.95 1.40 17.59
CA LEU A 141 -10.81 2.30 18.73
C LEU A 141 -11.99 2.15 19.71
N VAL A 142 -13.23 2.20 19.22
CA VAL A 142 -14.43 2.06 20.06
C VAL A 142 -14.46 0.69 20.75
N VAL A 143 -14.21 -0.39 20.01
CA VAL A 143 -14.19 -1.75 20.58
C VAL A 143 -13.05 -1.91 21.58
N SER A 144 -11.88 -1.31 21.35
CA SER A 144 -10.76 -1.36 22.30
C SER A 144 -11.09 -0.65 23.62
N ILE A 145 -11.80 0.48 23.58
CA ILE A 145 -12.29 1.18 24.78
C ILE A 145 -13.32 0.33 25.52
N LEU A 146 -14.20 -0.37 24.79
CA LEU A 146 -15.14 -1.33 25.38
C LEU A 146 -14.40 -2.49 26.08
N CYS A 147 -13.35 -3.05 25.46
CA CYS A 147 -12.52 -4.10 26.07
C CYS A 147 -11.77 -3.62 27.33
N ILE A 148 -11.35 -2.34 27.38
CA ILE A 148 -10.68 -1.76 28.55
C ILE A 148 -11.66 -1.61 29.72
N THR A 149 -12.88 -1.14 29.44
CA THR A 149 -13.91 -0.86 30.46
C THR A 149 -14.66 -2.11 30.90
N MET A 150 -14.91 -3.05 29.98
CA MET A 150 -15.64 -4.29 30.22
C MET A 150 -14.70 -5.49 30.04
N ASN A 151 -14.43 -6.20 31.14
CA ASN A 151 -13.54 -7.36 31.17
C ASN A 151 -14.27 -8.66 30.77
N TYR A 152 -14.81 -8.71 29.54
CA TYR A 152 -15.44 -9.90 28.99
C TYR A 152 -14.60 -10.51 27.86
N ARG A 153 -14.34 -11.82 27.94
CA ARG A 153 -13.56 -12.56 26.93
C ARG A 153 -14.12 -12.46 25.52
N VAL A 154 -15.44 -12.34 25.39
CA VAL A 154 -16.14 -12.17 24.11
C VAL A 154 -15.74 -10.85 23.44
N ASN A 155 -15.60 -9.77 24.21
CA ASN A 155 -15.17 -8.47 23.68
C ASN A 155 -13.76 -8.57 23.10
N ASP A 156 -12.85 -9.28 23.79
CA ASP A 156 -11.49 -9.51 23.30
C ASP A 156 -11.47 -10.34 22.03
N ALA A 157 -12.32 -11.38 21.94
CA ALA A 157 -12.45 -12.19 20.73
C ALA A 157 -12.96 -11.35 19.54
N ILE A 158 -13.95 -10.48 19.76
CA ILE A 158 -14.44 -9.54 18.74
C ILE A 158 -13.32 -8.59 18.30
N LEU A 159 -12.56 -8.00 19.24
CA LEU A 159 -11.44 -7.12 18.93
C LEU A 159 -10.36 -7.85 18.13
N HIS A 160 -9.94 -9.05 18.57
CA HIS A 160 -8.91 -9.82 17.90
C HIS A 160 -9.34 -10.24 16.50
N PHE A 161 -10.58 -10.71 16.33
CA PHE A 161 -11.14 -11.02 15.03
C PHE A 161 -11.17 -9.80 14.11
N LEU A 162 -11.60 -8.65 14.63
CA LEU A 162 -11.61 -7.40 13.88
C LEU A 162 -10.19 -6.99 13.44
N LEU A 163 -9.17 -7.17 14.27
CA LEU A 163 -7.76 -6.91 13.91
C LEU A 163 -7.28 -7.84 12.80
N VAL A 164 -7.53 -9.16 12.91
CA VAL A 164 -7.17 -10.14 11.88
C VAL A 164 -7.83 -9.77 10.56
N TRP A 165 -9.15 -9.59 10.57
CA TRP A 165 -9.92 -9.23 9.38
C TRP A 165 -9.43 -7.92 8.76
N TYR A 166 -9.17 -6.90 9.59
CA TYR A 166 -8.70 -5.60 9.13
C TYR A 166 -7.35 -5.70 8.42
N TYR A 167 -6.35 -6.33 9.05
CA TYR A 167 -5.01 -6.41 8.47
C TYR A 167 -4.94 -7.36 7.27
N CYS A 168 -5.69 -8.47 7.27
CA CYS A 168 -5.87 -9.31 6.08
C CYS A 168 -6.48 -8.53 4.91
N THR A 169 -7.53 -7.74 5.16
CA THR A 169 -8.16 -6.94 4.11
C THR A 169 -7.19 -5.86 3.62
N LEU A 170 -6.41 -5.26 4.52
CA LEU A 170 -5.44 -4.24 4.17
C LEU A 170 -4.34 -4.79 3.25
N THR A 171 -3.77 -5.97 3.54
CA THR A 171 -2.71 -6.57 2.71
C THR A 171 -3.20 -6.89 1.30
N ILE A 172 -4.45 -7.36 1.16
CA ILE A 172 -5.08 -7.56 -0.16
C ILE A 172 -5.26 -6.22 -0.88
N ARG A 173 -5.87 -5.23 -0.22
CA ARG A 173 -6.15 -3.93 -0.84
C ARG A 173 -4.88 -3.19 -1.24
N GLU A 174 -3.85 -3.21 -0.43
CA GLU A 174 -2.55 -2.61 -0.73
C GLU A 174 -1.79 -3.34 -1.84
N SER A 175 -1.96 -4.66 -1.94
CA SER A 175 -1.40 -5.43 -3.06
C SER A 175 -2.07 -5.05 -4.39
N ILE A 176 -3.38 -4.81 -4.40
CA ILE A 176 -4.10 -4.30 -5.58
C ILE A 176 -3.63 -2.87 -5.92
N LEU A 177 -3.50 -1.99 -4.92
CA LEU A 177 -2.98 -0.63 -5.13
C LEU A 177 -1.55 -0.62 -5.68
N ALA A 178 -0.71 -1.54 -5.20
CA ALA A 178 0.67 -1.69 -5.65
C ALA A 178 0.77 -2.04 -7.14
N VAL A 179 -0.08 -2.96 -7.60
CA VAL A 179 -0.15 -3.36 -9.02
C VAL A 179 -0.68 -2.22 -9.90
N ASN A 180 -1.45 -1.30 -9.33
CA ASN A 180 -2.05 -0.15 -10.02
C ASN A 180 -1.27 1.16 -9.82
N GLY A 181 0.05 1.10 -9.58
CA GLY A 181 0.94 2.26 -9.55
C GLY A 181 1.17 2.91 -8.18
N SER A 182 0.56 2.41 -7.10
CA SER A 182 0.81 2.98 -5.76
C SER A 182 2.21 2.65 -5.23
N LYS A 183 3.01 3.70 -4.99
CA LYS A 183 4.40 3.62 -4.51
C LYS A 183 4.46 3.50 -2.97
N ILE A 184 4.01 2.35 -2.47
CA ILE A 184 4.10 1.98 -1.05
C ILE A 184 5.51 1.42 -0.78
N LYS A 185 6.25 1.98 0.18
CA LYS A 185 7.60 1.47 0.52
C LYS A 185 7.51 0.04 1.04
N GLY A 186 8.49 -0.79 0.67
CA GLY A 186 8.52 -2.22 0.98
C GLY A 186 8.34 -2.56 2.46
N TRP A 187 8.99 -1.83 3.38
CA TRP A 187 8.82 -2.06 4.83
C TRP A 187 7.37 -1.89 5.29
N TRP A 188 6.67 -0.83 4.88
CA TRP A 188 5.30 -0.58 5.34
C TRP A 188 4.34 -1.66 4.84
N ARG A 189 4.54 -2.13 3.60
CA ARG A 189 3.81 -3.29 3.07
C ARG A 189 4.11 -4.56 3.89
N LEU A 190 5.39 -4.87 4.11
CA LEU A 190 5.81 -6.05 4.86
C LEU A 190 5.30 -6.02 6.32
N HIS A 191 5.34 -4.85 6.96
CA HIS A 191 4.82 -4.62 8.30
C HIS A 191 3.36 -5.07 8.43
N HIS A 192 2.51 -4.82 7.42
CA HIS A 192 1.11 -5.26 7.44
C HIS A 192 0.95 -6.78 7.37
N PHE A 193 1.79 -7.47 6.60
CA PHE A 193 1.83 -8.94 6.60
C PHE A 193 2.27 -9.49 7.96
N ILE A 194 3.33 -8.93 8.55
CA ILE A 194 3.80 -9.34 9.89
C ILE A 194 2.71 -9.07 10.95
N THR A 195 2.04 -7.92 10.88
CA THR A 195 0.95 -7.57 11.82
C THR A 195 -0.27 -8.48 11.64
N THR A 196 -0.55 -8.93 10.42
CA THR A 196 -1.60 -9.92 10.15
C THR A 196 -1.29 -11.24 10.84
N ALA A 197 -0.04 -11.73 10.72
CA ALA A 197 0.40 -12.93 11.43
C ALA A 197 0.31 -12.76 12.95
N GLN A 198 0.72 -11.60 13.47
CA GLN A 198 0.61 -11.28 14.90
C GLN A 198 -0.84 -11.32 15.40
N ALA A 199 -1.76 -10.70 14.67
CA ALA A 199 -3.18 -10.74 15.02
C ALA A 199 -3.72 -12.18 14.98
N GLY A 200 -3.26 -12.98 14.01
CA GLY A 200 -3.57 -14.42 13.90
C GLY A 200 -3.08 -15.24 15.09
N ILE A 201 -1.88 -14.95 15.60
CA ILE A 201 -1.33 -15.63 16.79
C ILE A 201 -2.10 -15.24 18.05
N ILE A 202 -2.46 -13.95 18.18
CA ILE A 202 -3.20 -13.46 19.34
C ILE A 202 -4.64 -14.00 19.39
N ILE A 203 -5.32 -14.18 18.25
CA ILE A 203 -6.68 -14.74 18.26
C ILE A 203 -6.72 -16.22 18.65
N VAL A 204 -5.69 -17.00 18.30
CA VAL A 204 -5.57 -18.42 18.67
C VAL A 204 -4.92 -18.64 20.04
N TRP A 205 -4.56 -17.57 20.75
CA TRP A 205 -4.03 -17.68 22.11
C TRP A 205 -5.18 -18.13 23.05
N PRO A 206 -5.06 -19.32 23.68
CA PRO A 206 -6.07 -19.81 24.60
C PRO A 206 -6.24 -18.90 25.82
N ASP A 207 -7.41 -18.99 26.46
CA ASP A 207 -7.62 -18.30 27.72
C ASP A 207 -6.79 -18.98 28.83
N GLY A 208 -6.06 -18.17 29.60
CA GLY A 208 -5.07 -18.66 30.55
C GLY A 208 -4.48 -17.52 31.39
N VAL A 209 -3.72 -17.89 32.42
CA VAL A 209 -3.13 -16.92 33.37
C VAL A 209 -2.23 -15.93 32.64
N ILE A 210 -1.35 -16.44 31.76
CA ILE A 210 -0.39 -15.61 31.02
C ILE A 210 -1.13 -14.65 30.06
N TYR A 211 -2.20 -15.11 29.41
CA TYR A 211 -3.06 -14.26 28.59
C TYR A 211 -3.67 -13.13 29.43
N GLY A 212 -4.24 -13.46 30.60
CA GLY A 212 -4.82 -12.47 31.51
C GLY A 212 -3.83 -11.40 31.97
N MET A 213 -2.57 -11.78 32.22
CA MET A 213 -1.50 -10.84 32.60
C MET A 213 -1.17 -9.85 31.48
N PHE A 214 -1.12 -10.30 30.22
CA PHE A 214 -0.78 -9.45 29.07
C PHE A 214 -1.96 -8.68 28.49
N ARG A 215 -3.19 -9.22 28.61
CA ARG A 215 -4.43 -8.71 28.01
C ARG A 215 -4.54 -7.20 28.09
N ARG A 216 -4.51 -6.63 29.29
CA ARG A 216 -4.73 -5.19 29.51
C ARG A 216 -3.68 -4.34 28.81
N GLN A 217 -2.41 -4.75 28.84
CA GLN A 217 -1.33 -4.06 28.16
C GLN A 217 -1.55 -4.07 26.64
N PHE A 218 -1.93 -5.22 26.08
CA PHE A 218 -2.23 -5.35 24.65
C PHE A 218 -3.41 -4.48 24.23
N THR A 219 -4.52 -4.49 24.97
CA THR A 219 -5.70 -3.67 24.62
C THR A 219 -5.39 -2.17 24.69
N TRP A 220 -4.60 -1.72 25.68
CA TRP A 220 -4.11 -0.34 25.74
C TRP A 220 -3.24 0.02 24.55
N TYR A 221 -2.34 -0.88 24.13
CA TYR A 221 -1.55 -0.69 22.93
C TYR A 221 -2.42 -0.56 21.68
N VAL A 222 -3.44 -1.41 21.51
CA VAL A 222 -4.38 -1.37 20.37
C VAL A 222 -5.18 -0.05 20.36
N CYS A 223 -5.66 0.41 21.52
CA CYS A 223 -6.34 1.69 21.64
C CYS A 223 -5.40 2.85 21.25
N PHE A 224 -4.20 2.86 21.81
CA PHE A 224 -3.20 3.90 21.56
C PHE A 224 -2.77 3.98 20.09
N ILE A 225 -2.48 2.83 19.45
CA ILE A 225 -2.08 2.83 18.04
C ILE A 225 -3.24 3.27 17.13
N SER A 226 -4.49 2.97 17.49
CA SER A 226 -5.67 3.41 16.73
C SER A 226 -5.84 4.93 16.76
N ILE A 227 -5.57 5.56 17.91
CA ILE A 227 -5.55 7.03 18.04
C ILE A 227 -4.45 7.65 17.14
N ILE A 228 -3.24 7.08 17.17
CA ILE A 228 -2.15 7.55 16.32
C ILE A 228 -2.50 7.38 14.85
N GLN A 229 -3.04 6.23 14.44
CA GLN A 229 -3.45 5.97 13.06
C GLN A 229 -4.51 6.95 12.58
N PHE A 230 -5.46 7.33 13.45
CA PHE A 230 -6.43 8.38 13.15
C PHE A 230 -5.74 9.74 12.90
N TRP A 231 -4.86 10.19 13.80
CA TRP A 231 -4.13 11.44 13.61
C TRP A 231 -3.23 11.42 12.36
N GLN A 232 -2.57 10.29 12.10
CA GLN A 232 -1.78 10.07 10.89
C GLN A 232 -2.63 10.26 9.64
N PHE A 233 -3.83 9.67 9.61
CA PHE A 233 -4.71 9.73 8.46
C PHE A 233 -5.07 11.17 8.09
N TYR A 234 -5.65 11.94 9.03
CA TYR A 234 -6.11 13.31 8.75
C TYR A 234 -4.96 14.21 8.30
N TYR A 235 -3.82 14.08 8.97
CA TYR A 235 -2.67 14.91 8.66
C TYR A 235 -2.08 14.57 7.29
N GLN A 236 -1.91 13.28 7.00
CA GLN A 236 -1.34 12.82 5.74
C GLN A 236 -2.24 13.13 4.55
N GLN A 237 -3.56 13.01 4.71
CA GLN A 237 -4.51 13.40 3.68
C GLN A 237 -4.36 14.88 3.28
N GLY A 238 -4.31 15.79 4.26
CA GLY A 238 -4.12 17.23 3.98
C GLY A 238 -2.79 17.55 3.28
N CYS A 239 -1.72 16.85 3.64
CA CYS A 239 -0.43 17.03 2.99
C CYS A 239 -0.39 16.43 1.58
N LEU A 240 -0.98 15.25 1.36
CA LEU A 240 -1.08 14.64 0.05
C LEU A 240 -1.93 15.51 -0.89
N TYR A 241 -3.03 16.07 -0.39
CA TYR A 241 -3.83 17.04 -1.13
C TYR A 241 -2.98 18.24 -1.58
N ARG A 242 -2.22 18.84 -0.66
CA ARG A 242 -1.31 19.95 -0.98
C ARG A 242 -0.25 19.58 -2.02
N LEU A 243 0.37 18.40 -1.90
CA LEU A 243 1.39 17.95 -2.88
C LEU A 243 0.79 17.74 -4.27
N ARG A 244 -0.44 17.21 -4.36
CA ARG A 244 -1.15 17.06 -5.63
C ARG A 244 -1.51 18.42 -6.24
N ALA A 245 -2.01 19.35 -5.43
CA ALA A 245 -2.32 20.71 -5.88
C ALA A 245 -1.08 21.47 -6.40
N LEU A 246 0.11 21.14 -5.88
CA LEU A 246 1.39 21.70 -6.33
C LEU A 246 2.01 20.94 -7.52
N GLY A 247 1.43 19.83 -7.97
CA GLY A 247 2.01 18.96 -8.99
C GLY A 247 3.26 18.17 -8.55
N GLU A 248 3.63 18.24 -7.26
CA GLU A 248 4.82 17.57 -6.69
C GLU A 248 4.52 16.14 -6.18
N GLY A 249 3.23 15.79 -6.03
CA GLY A 249 2.78 14.50 -5.51
C GLY A 249 2.34 13.54 -6.60
N HIS A 250 2.72 12.26 -6.49
CA HIS A 250 2.20 11.24 -7.40
C HIS A 250 0.73 10.95 -7.07
N ASN A 251 -0.09 10.88 -8.10
CA ASN A 251 -1.54 10.78 -7.99
C ASN A 251 -2.01 9.50 -7.26
N MET A 252 -1.20 8.43 -7.23
CA MET A 252 -1.48 7.18 -6.51
C MET A 252 -0.86 7.07 -5.10
N ASP A 253 -0.25 8.14 -4.56
CA ASP A 253 0.28 8.13 -3.18
C ASP A 253 -0.83 8.09 -2.12
N ILE A 254 -0.73 7.13 -1.19
CA ILE A 254 -1.66 6.86 -0.08
C ILE A 254 -1.08 7.24 1.29
N THR A 255 -1.94 7.28 2.31
CA THR A 255 -1.52 7.43 3.71
C THR A 255 -0.82 6.15 4.20
N ILE A 256 0.30 6.31 4.88
CA ILE A 256 1.11 5.23 5.43
C ILE A 256 1.03 5.22 6.96
N ASN A 257 1.29 4.07 7.58
CA ASN A 257 1.35 3.96 9.05
C ASN A 257 2.66 4.51 9.66
N GLY A 258 3.53 5.05 8.82
CA GLY A 258 4.88 5.50 9.18
C GLY A 258 5.16 6.96 8.87
N PHE A 259 6.43 7.27 8.65
CA PHE A 259 6.89 8.62 8.29
C PHE A 259 7.63 8.65 6.93
N ARG A 260 7.34 9.67 6.10
CA ARG A 260 8.00 9.96 4.82
C ARG A 260 8.63 11.35 4.84
N SER A 261 9.63 11.55 3.98
CA SER A 261 10.37 12.80 3.86
C SER A 261 9.50 14.02 3.48
N TRP A 262 8.38 13.80 2.77
CA TRP A 262 7.43 14.86 2.40
C TRP A 262 6.55 15.30 3.57
N MET A 263 6.40 14.47 4.60
CA MET A 263 5.63 14.77 5.81
C MET A 263 6.35 15.78 6.73
N TRP A 264 7.58 16.17 6.39
CA TRP A 264 8.39 17.09 7.20
C TRP A 264 7.80 18.50 7.32
N ARG A 265 7.03 18.98 6.34
CA ARG A 265 6.30 20.27 6.44
C ARG A 265 5.02 20.06 7.27
N GLY A 266 5.24 19.82 8.57
CA GLY A 266 4.29 19.91 9.68
C GLY A 266 3.89 18.60 10.40
N LEU A 267 4.35 17.41 9.97
CA LEU A 267 4.15 16.16 10.73
C LEU A 267 5.27 15.90 11.75
N SER A 268 6.23 16.82 11.92
CA SER A 268 7.24 16.68 12.98
C SER A 268 6.61 16.56 14.37
N PHE A 269 5.42 17.17 14.58
CA PHE A 269 4.68 17.05 15.84
C PHE A 269 4.20 15.62 16.14
N LEU A 270 3.91 14.81 15.12
CA LEU A 270 3.44 13.45 15.33
C LEU A 270 4.61 12.46 15.60
N LEU A 271 5.82 12.86 15.24
CA LEU A 271 7.01 12.02 15.33
C LEU A 271 7.28 11.52 16.77
N PRO A 272 7.19 12.35 17.84
CA PRO A 272 7.28 11.87 19.23
C PRO A 272 6.26 10.78 19.58
N PHE A 273 5.00 10.95 19.17
CA PHE A 273 3.95 9.95 19.41
C PHE A 273 4.23 8.64 18.67
N LEU A 274 4.76 8.74 17.45
CA LEU A 274 5.14 7.60 16.65
C LEU A 274 6.31 6.83 17.28
N TYR A 275 7.34 7.53 17.78
CA TYR A 275 8.42 6.90 18.56
C TYR A 275 7.90 6.28 19.85
N PHE A 276 6.97 6.93 20.55
CA PHE A 276 6.32 6.35 21.72
C PHE A 276 5.59 5.05 21.37
N ALA A 277 4.87 5.00 20.23
CA ALA A 277 4.24 3.77 19.75
C ALA A 277 5.27 2.65 19.51
N TYR A 278 6.43 2.97 18.96
CA TYR A 278 7.51 2.00 18.76
C TYR A 278 8.10 1.54 20.09
N MET A 279 8.31 2.44 21.05
CA MET A 279 8.74 2.04 22.39
C MET A 279 7.68 1.18 23.09
N PHE A 280 6.39 1.42 22.87
CA PHE A 280 5.33 0.54 23.35
C PHE A 280 5.38 -0.84 22.67
N GLN A 281 5.73 -0.93 21.38
CA GLN A 281 6.00 -2.23 20.74
C GLN A 281 7.16 -2.97 21.41
N LEU A 282 8.26 -2.26 21.73
CA LEU A 282 9.37 -2.85 22.48
C LEU A 282 8.94 -3.27 23.89
N TYR A 283 8.13 -2.48 24.57
CA TYR A 283 7.59 -2.82 25.89
C TYR A 283 6.72 -4.08 25.84
N ASN A 284 5.87 -4.22 24.81
CA ASN A 284 5.12 -5.45 24.58
C ASN A 284 6.04 -6.65 24.34
N ALA A 285 7.07 -6.49 23.50
CA ALA A 285 8.05 -7.53 23.25
C ALA A 285 8.76 -7.96 24.54
N TYR A 286 9.20 -7.01 25.35
CA TYR A 286 9.87 -7.28 26.63
C TYR A 286 8.94 -7.97 27.63
N THR A 287 7.72 -7.45 27.84
CA THR A 287 6.75 -8.10 28.75
C THR A 287 6.47 -9.53 28.32
N LEU A 288 6.20 -9.77 27.03
CA LEU A 288 5.93 -11.11 26.51
C LEU A 288 7.14 -12.03 26.63
N TYR A 289 8.35 -11.52 26.41
CA TYR A 289 9.57 -12.30 26.63
C TYR A 289 9.71 -12.72 28.10
N GLN A 290 9.49 -11.81 29.04
CA GLN A 290 9.52 -12.15 30.48
C GLN A 290 8.43 -13.16 30.84
N LEU A 291 7.21 -12.98 30.33
CA LEU A 291 6.11 -13.92 30.53
C LEU A 291 6.42 -15.31 29.94
N SER A 292 7.15 -15.38 28.83
CA SER A 292 7.56 -16.66 28.21
C SER A 292 8.59 -17.45 29.02
N LEU A 293 9.26 -16.80 29.98
CA LEU A 293 10.22 -17.45 30.88
C LEU A 293 9.57 -17.95 32.18
N LEU A 294 8.28 -17.64 32.41
CA LEU A 294 7.56 -18.12 33.59
C LEU A 294 7.36 -19.64 33.50
N PRO A 295 7.56 -20.39 34.60
CA PRO A 295 7.36 -21.84 34.63
C PRO A 295 5.94 -22.27 34.22
N GLU A 296 4.95 -21.41 34.43
CA GLU A 296 3.55 -21.65 34.11
C GLU A 296 3.22 -21.45 32.62
N CYS A 297 4.12 -20.82 31.85
CA CYS A 297 3.92 -20.53 30.44
C CYS A 297 4.17 -21.76 29.57
N ASN A 298 3.09 -22.37 29.07
CA ASN A 298 3.14 -23.49 28.12
C ASN A 298 2.78 -23.06 26.69
N GLU A 299 2.33 -21.81 26.52
CA GLU A 299 1.80 -21.26 25.28
C GLU A 299 2.92 -20.70 24.39
N TRP A 300 3.20 -21.37 23.27
CA TRP A 300 4.20 -20.92 22.29
C TRP A 300 3.87 -19.53 21.70
N GLN A 301 2.59 -19.16 21.68
CA GLN A 301 2.08 -17.88 21.19
C GLN A 301 2.77 -16.69 21.87
N VAL A 302 3.13 -16.84 23.15
CA VAL A 302 3.74 -15.78 23.98
C VAL A 302 5.12 -15.41 23.45
N PHE A 303 6.00 -16.41 23.31
CA PHE A 303 7.37 -16.19 22.83
C PHE A 303 7.40 -15.70 21.37
N VAL A 304 6.58 -16.30 20.50
CA VAL A 304 6.52 -15.87 19.09
C VAL A 304 5.97 -14.45 18.98
N SER A 305 4.96 -14.08 19.78
CA SER A 305 4.47 -12.71 19.85
C SER A 305 5.54 -11.72 20.31
N ALA A 306 6.37 -12.10 21.29
CA ALA A 306 7.49 -11.29 21.74
C ALA A 306 8.47 -10.99 20.59
N ALA A 307 8.87 -12.03 19.85
CA ALA A 307 9.76 -11.90 18.70
C ALA A 307 9.16 -11.02 17.59
N ILE A 308 7.88 -11.20 17.27
CA ILE A 308 7.22 -10.40 16.24
C ILE A 308 7.12 -8.93 16.65
N PHE A 309 6.71 -8.61 17.89
CA PHE A 309 6.70 -7.23 18.37
C PHE A 309 8.09 -6.59 18.32
N PHE A 310 9.14 -7.36 18.62
CA PHE A 310 10.52 -6.89 18.54
C PHE A 310 10.96 -6.59 17.10
N ILE A 311 10.62 -7.46 16.14
CA ILE A 311 10.89 -7.23 14.70
C ILE A 311 10.15 -5.99 14.20
N LEU A 312 8.87 -5.84 14.57
CA LEU A 312 8.06 -4.66 14.22
C LEU A 312 8.70 -3.39 14.78
N PHE A 313 9.11 -3.40 16.05
CA PHE A 313 9.84 -2.30 16.68
C PHE A 313 11.10 -1.93 15.89
N LEU A 314 11.98 -2.90 15.64
CA LEU A 314 13.27 -2.67 14.96
C LEU A 314 13.10 -2.06 13.57
N GLY A 315 12.18 -2.60 12.76
CA GLY A 315 12.00 -2.06 11.42
C GLY A 315 11.27 -0.72 11.42
N ASN A 316 10.32 -0.49 12.33
CA ASN A 316 9.63 0.79 12.47
C ASN A 316 10.57 1.92 12.92
N ILE A 317 11.41 1.65 13.92
CA ILE A 317 12.41 2.63 14.40
C ILE A 317 13.49 2.88 13.36
N SER A 318 14.00 1.83 12.71
CA SER A 318 15.08 1.95 11.72
C SER A 318 14.63 2.72 10.49
N THR A 319 13.45 2.39 9.94
CA THR A 319 12.94 3.07 8.74
C THR A 319 12.57 4.53 8.99
N THR A 320 11.96 4.82 10.14
CA THR A 320 11.65 6.20 10.54
C THR A 320 12.93 7.01 10.76
N SER A 321 13.89 6.45 11.48
CA SER A 321 15.19 7.10 11.75
C SER A 321 15.98 7.35 10.48
N LEU A 322 15.99 6.40 9.54
CA LEU A 322 16.66 6.54 8.24
C LEU A 322 16.04 7.67 7.40
N VAL A 323 14.71 7.81 7.42
CA VAL A 323 14.02 8.93 6.74
C VAL A 323 14.41 10.28 7.37
N ILE A 324 14.53 10.35 8.69
CA ILE A 324 14.99 11.56 9.40
C ILE A 324 16.44 11.87 9.03
N PHE A 325 17.32 10.86 9.10
CA PHE A 325 18.74 11.00 8.78
C PHE A 325 18.96 11.52 7.36
N HIS A 326 18.33 10.90 6.34
CA HIS A 326 18.44 11.38 4.96
C HIS A 326 17.94 12.81 4.80
N LYS A 327 16.89 13.21 5.52
CA LYS A 327 16.38 14.59 5.45
C LYS A 327 17.35 15.59 6.08
N LEU A 328 17.93 15.26 7.23
CA LEU A 328 18.92 16.11 7.90
C LEU A 328 20.19 16.22 7.07
N SER A 329 20.71 15.10 6.58
CA SER A 329 21.91 15.05 5.72
C SER A 329 21.70 15.81 4.41
N GLY A 330 20.56 15.65 3.74
CA GLY A 330 20.24 16.39 2.52
C GLY A 330 20.16 17.91 2.73
N ARG A 331 19.62 18.36 3.86
CA ARG A 331 19.64 19.79 4.23
C ARG A 331 21.05 20.32 4.46
N THR A 332 21.92 19.52 5.08
CA THR A 332 23.33 19.86 5.28
C THR A 332 24.06 20.01 3.94
N VAL A 333 23.80 19.12 2.98
CA VAL A 333 24.38 19.20 1.63
C VAL A 333 23.90 20.43 0.88
N ILE A 334 22.59 20.71 0.87
CA ILE A 334 22.04 21.92 0.21
C ILE A 334 22.63 23.19 0.81
N ARG A 335 22.75 23.27 2.15
CA ARG A 335 23.38 24.41 2.83
C ARG A 335 24.86 24.57 2.42
N ARG A 336 25.61 23.47 2.27
CA ARG A 336 27.00 23.52 1.80
C ARG A 336 27.11 24.01 0.35
N ILE A 337 26.22 23.57 -0.53
CA ILE A 337 26.17 24.01 -1.94
C ILE A 337 25.79 25.49 -2.04
N GLN A 338 24.78 25.94 -1.27
CA GLN A 338 24.39 27.35 -1.21
C GLN A 338 25.52 28.23 -0.66
N LYS A 339 26.24 27.77 0.37
CA LYS A 339 27.42 28.48 0.90
C LYS A 339 28.56 28.57 -0.14
N LYS A 340 28.77 27.52 -0.93
CA LYS A 340 29.77 27.53 -2.02
C LYS A 340 29.38 28.51 -3.13
N LYS A 341 28.13 28.46 -3.62
CA LYS A 341 27.61 29.43 -4.62
C LYS A 341 27.65 30.88 -4.14
N SER A 342 27.47 31.14 -2.85
CA SER A 342 27.58 32.48 -2.28
C SER A 342 29.02 32.99 -2.23
N HIS A 343 30.02 32.12 -2.22
CA HIS A 343 31.43 32.51 -2.29
C HIS A 343 31.85 32.79 -3.73
N ASP A 344 31.40 31.96 -4.68
CA ASP A 344 31.72 32.10 -6.11
C ASP A 344 31.05 33.34 -6.78
N HIS A 345 30.20 34.09 -6.06
CA HIS A 345 29.57 35.34 -6.54
C HIS A 345 30.16 36.61 -5.90
N ILE A 346 31.14 36.47 -5.01
CA ILE A 346 31.80 37.59 -4.31
C ILE A 346 33.24 37.81 -4.83
N GLU A 347 33.79 36.84 -5.57
CA GLU A 347 34.97 36.99 -6.44
C GLU A 347 34.55 37.33 -7.87
#